data_AF-A0A661BT08-F1
#
_entry.id   AF-A0A661BT08-F1
#
_cell.length_a   1.000
_cell.length_b   1.000
_cell.length_c   1.000
_cell.angle_alpha   90.00
_cell.angle_beta   90.00
_cell.angle_gamma   90.00
#
_symmetry.space_group_name_H-M   'P 1'
#
loop_
_entity.id
_entity.type
_entity.pdbx_description
1 polymer ?
#
loop_
_entity_poly.entity_id
_entity_poly.type
_entity_poly.pdbx_seq_one_letter_code
_entity_poly.pdbx_strand_id
1 'polypeptide(L)'
;MTEEIRDRLFVLDTNVLMHDPGSIFRFQEHDLFIPMMVLEELDAAKKGMSEVARNVRQVSRFLDELITEADTDAIEKGLPLSSLSFNNGNPNPHGKLFLQTSTLETRLPANLPGNNADNTILGTALALQEKYSDKIVTLVSKDINLRIKAHVVGVHTEDYYNDKVLDDVDLLYTGVNRLPDDFWECHSQNLDSWQDGKNTYYKINGTPLEEDCYPYQCLYSETGDDFEAMVTDVEEDKTTLSLATNYRDGHNSVWGIHARNREQNFALNMMMDPEVDLVTLLGVAGTGKTLLALAAGLEQVMELKLFREIIITRVTIPVGEDIGFLPGTEEEKMQPWMGALLDNLEVLT
;
A
#
# COMPACT_ATOMS: atom_id res chain seq x y z
N MET A 1 -1.73 35.89 26.17
CA MET A 1 -2.94 35.10 25.89
C MET A 1 -2.47 33.91 25.10
N THR A 2 -2.20 32.81 25.79
CA THR A 2 -1.96 31.50 25.19
C THR A 2 -3.28 31.02 24.62
N GLU A 3 -3.37 30.84 23.30
CA GLU A 3 -4.48 30.10 22.69
C GLU A 3 -4.50 28.71 23.33
N GLU A 4 -5.59 28.36 24.01
CA GLU A 4 -5.84 26.97 24.40
C GLU A 4 -5.88 26.16 23.11
N ILE A 5 -4.91 25.26 22.94
CA ILE A 5 -4.90 24.29 21.84
C ILE A 5 -6.12 23.40 22.05
N ARG A 6 -7.19 23.64 21.29
CA ARG A 6 -8.36 22.76 21.28
C ARG A 6 -8.02 21.51 20.49
N ASP A 7 -8.28 20.35 21.08
CA ASP A 7 -8.13 19.07 20.40
C ASP A 7 -9.04 19.02 19.17
N ARG A 8 -8.51 18.48 18.07
CA ARG A 8 -9.23 18.35 16.80
C ARG A 8 -9.84 16.96 16.69
N LEU A 9 -11.08 16.91 16.20
CA LEU A 9 -11.78 15.69 15.83
C LEU A 9 -12.02 15.73 14.31
N PHE A 10 -11.34 14.86 13.58
CA PHE A 10 -11.50 14.77 12.13
C PHE A 10 -12.57 13.77 11.76
N VAL A 11 -13.58 14.22 11.02
CA VAL A 11 -14.59 13.34 10.41
C VAL A 11 -14.09 12.99 9.02
N LEU A 12 -13.89 11.70 8.73
CA LEU A 12 -13.43 11.28 7.40
C LEU A 12 -14.59 11.04 6.44
N ASP A 13 -14.39 11.44 5.19
CA ASP A 13 -15.19 11.05 4.03
C ASP A 13 -14.67 9.72 3.43
N THR A 14 -15.57 8.95 2.85
CA THR A 14 -15.30 7.68 2.18
C THR A 14 -14.27 7.83 1.05
N ASN A 15 -14.34 8.92 0.28
CA ASN A 15 -13.40 9.17 -0.82
C ASN A 15 -11.94 9.28 -0.33
N VAL A 16 -11.73 9.76 0.89
CA VAL A 16 -10.38 9.86 1.47
C VAL A 16 -9.83 8.45 1.69
N LEU A 17 -10.61 7.58 2.33
CA LEU A 17 -10.26 6.18 2.63
C LEU A 17 -10.10 5.34 1.36
N MET A 18 -10.99 5.52 0.37
CA MET A 18 -10.98 4.82 -0.92
C MET A 18 -9.73 5.12 -1.77
N HIS A 19 -9.19 6.33 -1.65
CA HIS A 19 -8.01 6.74 -2.40
C HIS A 19 -6.70 6.65 -1.61
N ASP A 20 -6.78 6.57 -0.29
CA ASP A 20 -5.61 6.44 0.58
C ASP A 20 -5.97 5.61 1.82
N PRO A 21 -5.68 4.29 1.83
CA PRO A 21 -6.00 3.44 2.96
C PRO A 21 -5.19 3.81 4.21
N GLY A 22 -4.03 4.44 4.03
CA GLY A 22 -3.17 4.90 5.12
C GLY A 22 -3.68 6.17 5.80
N SER A 23 -4.74 6.81 5.29
CA SER A 23 -5.25 8.06 5.83
C SER A 23 -5.66 7.99 7.30
N ILE A 24 -6.10 6.83 7.79
CA ILE A 24 -6.45 6.60 9.20
C ILE A 24 -5.26 6.88 10.14
N PHE A 25 -4.03 6.66 9.68
CA PHE A 25 -2.81 6.76 10.48
C PHE A 25 -2.08 8.09 10.37
N ARG A 26 -2.53 9.00 9.51
CA ARG A 26 -1.80 10.26 9.23
C ARG A 26 -2.15 11.39 10.17
N PHE A 27 -3.23 11.25 10.92
CA PHE A 27 -3.71 12.25 11.87
C PHE A 27 -3.11 12.03 13.27
N GLN A 28 -1.85 11.59 13.38
CA GLN A 28 -1.20 10.98 14.58
C GLN A 28 -1.37 11.76 15.91
N GLU A 29 -1.66 13.06 15.87
CA GLU A 29 -1.89 13.92 17.05
C GLU A 29 -3.38 14.15 17.39
N HIS A 30 -4.32 13.64 16.59
CA HIS A 30 -5.72 14.05 16.61
C HIS A 30 -6.69 12.88 16.60
N ASP A 31 -7.90 13.12 17.11
CA ASP A 31 -8.95 12.10 17.12
C ASP A 31 -9.59 12.00 15.74
N LEU A 32 -9.94 10.77 15.34
CA LEU A 32 -10.59 10.45 14.09
C LEU A 32 -12.01 9.95 14.35
N PHE A 33 -12.96 10.30 13.49
CA PHE A 33 -14.32 9.81 13.55
C PHE A 33 -14.74 9.28 12.17
N ILE A 34 -15.19 8.03 12.12
CA ILE A 34 -15.72 7.41 10.90
C ILE A 34 -17.25 7.25 11.06
N PRO A 35 -18.06 8.00 10.28
CA PRO A 35 -19.51 7.80 10.22
C PRO A 35 -19.90 6.40 9.74
N MET A 36 -21.04 5.87 10.19
CA MET A 36 -21.52 4.54 9.73
C MET A 36 -21.78 4.52 8.22
N MET A 37 -22.27 5.63 7.66
CA MET A 37 -22.47 5.79 6.21
C MET A 37 -21.18 5.52 5.42
N VAL A 38 -20.03 5.92 5.96
CA VAL A 38 -18.73 5.70 5.31
C VAL A 38 -18.39 4.21 5.28
N LEU A 39 -18.65 3.48 6.38
CA LEU A 39 -18.45 2.03 6.41
C LEU A 39 -19.38 1.30 5.42
N GLU A 40 -20.63 1.74 5.28
CA GLU A 40 -21.57 1.20 4.29
C GLU A 40 -21.08 1.42 2.84
N GLU A 41 -20.55 2.60 2.54
CA GLU A 41 -19.99 2.89 1.21
C GLU A 41 -18.70 2.13 0.92
N LEU A 42 -17.85 1.92 1.93
CA LEU A 42 -16.69 1.04 1.82
C LEU A 42 -17.15 -0.39 1.50
N ASP A 43 -18.11 -0.95 2.23
CA ASP A 43 -18.59 -2.32 1.96
C ASP A 43 -19.16 -2.48 0.53
N ALA A 44 -19.93 -1.50 0.08
CA ALA A 44 -20.48 -1.48 -1.28
C ALA A 44 -19.38 -1.45 -2.36
N ALA A 45 -18.27 -0.76 -2.10
CA ALA A 45 -17.15 -0.60 -3.01
C ALA A 45 -16.08 -1.69 -2.92
N LYS A 46 -16.25 -2.68 -2.02
CA LYS A 46 -15.29 -3.78 -1.81
C LYS A 46 -15.16 -4.72 -3.02
N LYS A 47 -16.15 -4.73 -3.93
CA LYS A 47 -16.25 -5.68 -5.04
C LYS A 47 -15.40 -5.28 -6.25
N GLY A 48 -14.70 -6.26 -6.81
CA GLY A 48 -13.97 -6.15 -8.07
C GLY A 48 -12.46 -5.97 -7.91
N MET A 49 -11.77 -5.89 -9.05
CA MET A 49 -10.30 -5.81 -9.16
C MET A 49 -9.76 -4.38 -9.28
N SER A 50 -10.59 -3.36 -9.06
CA SER A 50 -10.14 -1.97 -9.21
C SER A 50 -9.21 -1.57 -8.05
N GLU A 51 -8.35 -0.58 -8.30
CA GLU A 51 -7.49 0.00 -7.25
C GLU A 51 -8.32 0.53 -6.06
N VAL A 52 -9.49 1.10 -6.35
CA VAL A 52 -10.44 1.55 -5.32
C VAL A 52 -10.92 0.38 -4.47
N ALA A 53 -11.35 -0.73 -5.10
CA ALA A 53 -11.80 -1.92 -4.36
C ALA A 53 -10.67 -2.53 -3.52
N ARG A 54 -9.42 -2.51 -4.01
CA ARG A 54 -8.24 -2.91 -3.24
C ARG A 54 -8.01 -2.02 -2.03
N ASN A 55 -8.04 -0.69 -2.20
CA ASN A 55 -7.82 0.25 -1.10
C ASN A 55 -8.90 0.12 -0.02
N VAL A 56 -10.16 -0.05 -0.45
CA VAL A 56 -11.29 -0.33 0.44
C VAL A 56 -11.08 -1.61 1.26
N ARG A 57 -10.58 -2.68 0.64
CA ARG A 57 -10.22 -3.91 1.35
C ARG A 57 -9.11 -3.67 2.36
N GLN A 58 -8.07 -2.92 2.00
CA GLN A 58 -6.99 -2.58 2.91
C GLN A 58 -7.46 -1.75 4.11
N VAL A 59 -8.34 -0.77 3.90
CA VAL A 59 -8.99 -0.02 5.00
C VAL A 59 -9.77 -0.97 5.91
N SER A 60 -10.53 -1.90 5.34
CA SER A 60 -11.29 -2.88 6.11
C SER A 60 -10.39 -3.75 6.99
N ARG A 61 -9.22 -4.17 6.49
CA ARG A 61 -8.22 -4.90 7.28
C ARG A 61 -7.69 -4.08 8.45
N PHE A 62 -7.31 -2.84 8.21
CA PHE A 62 -6.86 -1.93 9.26
C PHE A 62 -7.92 -1.73 10.35
N LEU A 63 -9.19 -1.59 9.96
CA LEU A 63 -10.29 -1.48 10.91
C LEU A 63 -10.51 -2.79 11.67
N ASP A 64 -10.43 -3.94 11.00
CA ASP A 64 -10.61 -5.26 11.63
C ASP A 64 -9.51 -5.57 12.65
N GLU A 65 -8.26 -5.25 12.33
CA GLU A 65 -7.13 -5.39 13.26
C GLU A 65 -7.31 -4.49 14.49
N LEU A 66 -7.80 -3.25 14.32
CA LEU A 66 -8.09 -2.35 15.43
C LEU A 66 -9.26 -2.81 16.31
N ILE A 67 -10.26 -3.47 15.71
CA ILE A 67 -11.49 -3.93 16.41
C ILE A 67 -11.27 -5.29 17.10
N THR A 68 -10.53 -6.20 16.48
CA THR A 68 -10.31 -7.58 16.98
C THR A 68 -9.66 -7.60 18.35
N GLU A 69 -8.81 -6.60 18.66
CA GLU A 69 -8.15 -6.46 19.95
C GLU A 69 -8.98 -5.69 21.00
N ALA A 70 -10.17 -5.21 20.65
CA ALA A 70 -10.92 -4.24 21.45
C ALA A 70 -12.29 -4.73 21.97
N ASP A 71 -12.57 -4.46 23.24
CA ASP A 71 -13.89 -4.67 23.85
C ASP A 71 -14.92 -3.62 23.36
N THR A 72 -16.22 -3.91 23.48
CA THR A 72 -17.31 -2.98 23.08
C THR A 72 -17.22 -1.61 23.78
N ASP A 73 -16.79 -1.58 25.04
CA ASP A 73 -16.56 -0.34 25.81
C ASP A 73 -15.33 0.45 25.28
N ALA A 74 -14.35 -0.24 24.69
CA ALA A 74 -13.20 0.40 24.05
C ALA A 74 -13.59 1.05 22.72
N ILE A 75 -14.48 0.43 21.94
CA ILE A 75 -15.00 1.00 20.69
C ILE A 75 -15.76 2.32 20.97
N GLU A 76 -16.57 2.37 22.04
CA GLU A 76 -17.27 3.60 22.43
C GLU A 76 -16.33 4.70 22.94
N LYS A 77 -15.26 4.33 23.66
CA LYS A 77 -14.26 5.26 24.22
C LYS A 77 -13.18 5.69 23.23
N GLY A 78 -13.22 5.15 22.01
CA GLY A 78 -12.27 5.36 20.94
C GLY A 78 -11.10 4.38 21.02
N LEU A 79 -10.78 3.78 19.87
CA LEU A 79 -9.68 2.83 19.69
C LEU A 79 -8.36 3.60 19.57
N PRO A 80 -7.33 3.30 20.37
CA PRO A 80 -6.04 3.97 20.25
C PRO A 80 -5.40 3.64 18.90
N LEU A 81 -4.98 4.67 18.14
CA LEU A 81 -4.30 4.46 16.85
C LEU A 81 -2.87 3.92 16.99
N SER A 82 -2.38 3.78 18.23
CA SER A 82 -1.05 3.26 18.56
C SER A 82 -0.96 1.72 18.61
N SER A 83 -2.08 1.00 18.56
CA SER A 83 -2.07 -0.48 18.66
C SER A 83 -1.49 -1.15 17.41
N LEU A 84 -1.62 -0.53 16.24
CA LEU A 84 -0.98 -1.02 15.03
C LEU A 84 0.49 -0.61 15.01
N SER A 85 1.36 -1.56 15.37
CA SER A 85 2.81 -1.39 15.39
C SER A 85 3.40 -1.33 13.98
N PHE A 86 3.16 -0.24 13.25
CA PHE A 86 3.96 0.13 12.09
C PHE A 86 5.19 0.91 12.59
N ASN A 87 6.20 0.19 13.09
CA ASN A 87 7.41 0.78 13.63
C ASN A 87 8.36 1.22 12.51
N ASN A 88 8.56 2.53 12.37
CA ASN A 88 9.89 3.15 12.21
C ASN A 88 9.83 4.68 12.51
N GLY A 89 9.83 5.03 13.80
CA GLY A 89 10.51 6.25 14.26
C GLY A 89 9.69 7.51 14.55
N ASN A 90 8.36 7.51 14.45
CA ASN A 90 7.56 8.65 14.92
C ASN A 90 7.08 8.45 16.38
N PRO A 91 7.19 9.48 17.24
CA PRO A 91 6.82 9.38 18.65
C PRO A 91 5.30 9.26 18.80
N ASN A 92 4.86 8.17 19.45
CA ASN A 92 3.53 7.94 20.03
C ASN A 92 2.34 8.66 19.37
N PRO A 93 1.62 8.03 18.41
CA PRO A 93 0.30 8.51 18.04
C PRO A 93 -0.61 8.47 19.28
N HIS A 94 -1.07 9.64 19.72
CA HIS A 94 -1.97 9.77 20.89
C HIS A 94 -3.45 9.87 20.49
N GLY A 95 -3.75 9.99 19.20
CA GLY A 95 -5.11 10.07 18.68
C GLY A 95 -5.91 8.78 18.82
N LYS A 96 -7.24 8.91 18.92
CA LYS A 96 -8.17 7.78 18.95
C LYS A 96 -9.09 7.76 17.74
N LEU A 97 -9.39 6.56 17.25
CA LEU A 97 -10.41 6.29 16.27
C LEU A 97 -11.76 6.03 16.94
N PHE A 98 -12.75 6.86 16.62
CA PHE A 98 -14.14 6.72 17.02
C PHE A 98 -14.98 6.22 15.85
N LEU A 99 -15.80 5.20 16.09
CA LEU A 99 -16.81 4.75 15.16
C LEU A 99 -18.17 5.26 15.62
N GLN A 100 -19.06 5.55 14.67
CA GLN A 100 -20.41 5.97 15.01
C GLN A 100 -21.23 4.81 15.60
N THR A 101 -21.36 4.77 16.92
CA THR A 101 -22.12 3.73 17.64
C THR A 101 -23.57 4.10 17.96
N SER A 102 -23.95 5.36 17.76
CA SER A 102 -25.28 5.88 18.07
C SER A 102 -25.82 6.78 16.96
N THR A 103 -27.15 6.85 16.87
CA THR A 103 -27.84 7.79 16.00
C THR A 103 -27.66 9.20 16.55
N LEU A 104 -27.04 10.07 15.74
CA LEU A 104 -26.84 11.47 16.06
C LEU A 104 -27.93 12.28 15.33
N GLU A 105 -28.90 12.80 16.07
CA GLU A 105 -30.00 13.57 15.49
C GLU A 105 -29.61 15.05 15.32
N THR A 106 -29.53 15.53 14.08
CA THR A 106 -29.33 16.96 13.80
C THR A 106 -30.19 17.42 12.63
N ARG A 107 -30.60 18.69 12.67
CA ARG A 107 -31.43 19.31 11.64
C ARG A 107 -30.56 20.00 10.60
N LEU A 108 -30.25 19.29 9.51
CA LEU A 108 -29.75 19.94 8.30
C LEU A 108 -30.86 20.80 7.65
N PRO A 109 -30.50 21.85 6.90
CA PRO A 109 -31.47 22.60 6.10
C PRO A 109 -32.25 21.67 5.17
N ALA A 110 -33.58 21.71 5.21
CA ALA A 110 -34.45 20.79 4.48
C ALA A 110 -34.28 20.80 2.94
N ASN A 111 -33.59 21.81 2.40
CA ASN A 111 -33.40 22.01 0.96
C ASN A 111 -31.93 21.81 0.52
N LEU A 112 -31.10 21.09 1.27
CA LEU A 112 -29.72 20.84 0.83
C LEU A 112 -29.72 19.89 -0.39
N PRO A 113 -29.25 20.33 -1.57
CA PRO A 113 -29.18 19.47 -2.75
C PRO A 113 -28.03 18.47 -2.63
N GLY A 114 -28.25 17.19 -2.98
CA GLY A 114 -27.18 16.19 -2.97
C GLY A 114 -27.65 14.76 -2.72
N ASN A 115 -26.68 13.84 -2.70
CA ASN A 115 -26.87 12.44 -2.34
C ASN A 115 -27.22 12.31 -0.84
N ASN A 116 -27.97 11.26 -0.47
CA ASN A 116 -28.31 10.98 0.92
C ASN A 116 -27.06 10.74 1.77
N ALA A 117 -26.00 10.15 1.19
CA ALA A 117 -24.76 9.84 1.90
C ALA A 117 -24.00 11.10 2.35
N ASP A 118 -23.71 12.03 1.43
CA ASP A 118 -23.11 13.34 1.75
C ASP A 118 -23.86 14.04 2.89
N ASN A 119 -25.19 14.06 2.80
CA ASN A 119 -26.04 14.72 3.79
C ASN A 119 -25.94 14.00 5.15
N THR A 120 -25.89 12.68 5.18
CA THR A 120 -25.66 11.92 6.42
C THR A 120 -24.31 12.23 7.05
N ILE A 121 -23.25 12.32 6.25
CA ILE A 121 -21.89 12.66 6.72
C ILE A 121 -21.88 14.09 7.30
N LEU A 122 -22.47 15.06 6.59
CA LEU A 122 -22.59 16.44 7.05
C LEU A 122 -23.40 16.56 8.34
N GLY A 123 -24.51 15.83 8.43
CA GLY A 123 -25.36 15.80 9.62
C GLY A 123 -24.62 15.25 10.82
N THR A 124 -23.82 14.19 10.60
CA THR A 124 -22.96 13.59 11.62
C THR A 124 -21.90 14.57 12.10
N ALA A 125 -21.19 15.26 11.20
CA ALA A 125 -20.18 16.26 11.57
C ALA A 125 -20.79 17.43 12.37
N LEU A 126 -21.96 17.92 11.96
CA LEU A 126 -22.67 18.98 12.67
C LEU A 126 -23.12 18.52 14.08
N ALA A 127 -23.63 17.30 14.20
CA ALA A 127 -24.02 16.73 15.49
C ALA A 127 -22.83 16.59 16.44
N LEU A 128 -21.67 16.18 15.93
CA LEU A 128 -20.44 16.08 16.70
C LEU A 128 -19.97 17.47 17.17
N GLN A 129 -20.14 18.50 16.34
CA GLN A 129 -19.81 19.88 16.71
C GLN A 129 -20.72 20.41 17.84
N GLU A 130 -21.99 20.01 17.87
CA GLU A 130 -22.90 20.32 18.97
C GLU A 130 -22.58 19.52 20.25
N LYS A 131 -22.18 18.24 20.08
CA LYS A 131 -21.85 17.33 21.19
C LYS A 131 -20.54 17.70 21.89
N TYR A 132 -19.51 18.07 21.13
CA TYR A 132 -18.18 18.38 21.64
C TYR A 132 -17.90 19.87 21.54
N SER A 133 -18.24 20.63 22.60
CA SER A 133 -17.98 22.08 22.66
C SER A 133 -16.50 22.44 22.89
N ASP A 134 -15.71 21.47 23.35
CA ASP A 134 -14.30 21.56 23.70
C ASP A 134 -13.37 21.21 22.52
N LYS A 135 -13.90 20.55 21.48
CA LYS A 135 -13.12 20.12 20.30
C LYS A 135 -13.48 20.90 19.05
N ILE A 136 -12.53 20.99 18.12
CA ILE A 136 -12.79 21.50 16.77
C ILE A 136 -13.10 20.32 15.86
N VAL A 137 -14.36 20.20 15.45
CA VAL A 137 -14.81 19.16 14.52
C VAL A 137 -14.57 19.61 13.08
N THR A 138 -13.76 18.87 12.34
CA THR A 138 -13.37 19.18 10.96
C THR A 138 -13.67 18.01 10.04
N LEU A 139 -14.44 18.24 8.98
CA LEU A 139 -14.65 17.26 7.91
C LEU A 139 -13.48 17.26 6.94
N VAL A 140 -12.90 16.10 6.69
CA VAL A 140 -11.80 15.90 5.73
C VAL A 140 -12.36 15.20 4.50
N SER A 141 -12.25 15.84 3.32
CA SER A 141 -12.75 15.27 2.07
C SER A 141 -11.91 15.72 0.87
N LYS A 142 -11.80 14.86 -0.15
CA LYS A 142 -11.26 15.19 -1.48
C LYS A 142 -12.30 15.82 -2.42
N ASP A 143 -13.60 15.71 -2.13
CA ASP A 143 -14.66 16.25 -2.99
C ASP A 143 -14.93 17.73 -2.67
N ILE A 144 -14.68 18.58 -3.67
CA ILE A 144 -14.95 20.02 -3.62
C ILE A 144 -16.43 20.30 -3.31
N ASN A 145 -17.36 19.52 -3.87
CA ASN A 145 -18.80 19.72 -3.65
C ASN A 145 -19.19 19.46 -2.20
N LEU A 146 -18.67 18.39 -1.60
CA LEU A 146 -18.92 18.08 -0.19
C LEU A 146 -18.38 19.19 0.71
N ARG A 147 -17.16 19.69 0.43
CA ARG A 147 -16.57 20.81 1.19
C ARG A 147 -17.36 22.12 1.06
N ILE A 148 -17.86 22.44 -0.13
CA ILE A 148 -18.73 23.61 -0.33
C ILE A 148 -20.01 23.48 0.51
N LYS A 149 -20.67 22.31 0.48
CA LYS A 149 -21.88 22.07 1.26
C LYS A 149 -21.63 22.21 2.75
N ALA A 150 -20.54 21.62 3.24
CA ALA A 150 -20.12 21.71 4.64
C ALA A 150 -19.91 23.16 5.08
N HIS A 151 -19.23 23.97 4.26
CA HIS A 151 -19.03 25.39 4.54
C HIS A 151 -20.37 26.15 4.63
N VAL A 152 -21.34 25.83 3.76
CA VAL A 152 -22.69 26.43 3.77
C VAL A 152 -23.46 26.06 5.03
N VAL A 153 -23.30 24.84 5.55
CA VAL A 153 -23.99 24.40 6.79
C VAL A 153 -23.21 24.75 8.07
N GLY A 154 -22.05 25.39 7.96
CA GLY A 154 -21.25 25.85 9.10
C GLY A 154 -20.30 24.80 9.68
N VAL A 155 -20.09 23.67 9.00
CA VAL A 155 -19.11 22.64 9.37
C VAL A 155 -17.73 23.05 8.86
N HIS A 156 -16.71 22.98 9.72
CA HIS A 156 -15.33 23.22 9.30
C HIS A 156 -14.86 22.11 8.36
N THR A 157 -14.16 22.46 7.28
CA THR A 157 -13.63 21.48 6.33
C THR A 157 -12.19 21.71 5.97
N GLU A 158 -11.47 20.61 5.78
CA GLU A 158 -10.12 20.61 5.23
C GLU A 158 -10.08 19.71 3.98
N ASP A 159 -9.29 20.12 2.99
CA ASP A 159 -9.01 19.28 1.83
C ASP A 159 -7.92 18.27 2.19
N TYR A 160 -8.09 17.04 1.73
CA TYR A 160 -7.09 16.00 1.95
C TYR A 160 -5.98 16.13 0.90
N TYR A 161 -4.99 16.96 1.20
CA TYR A 161 -3.77 17.08 0.39
C TYR A 161 -2.79 15.96 0.74
N ASN A 162 -2.67 14.99 -0.18
CA ASN A 162 -1.69 13.90 -0.10
C ASN A 162 -0.45 14.15 -0.97
N ASP A 163 -0.13 15.41 -1.28
CA ASP A 163 1.08 15.76 -2.06
C ASP A 163 2.37 15.63 -1.24
N LYS A 164 2.26 15.22 0.03
CA LYS A 164 3.39 14.67 0.76
C LYS A 164 3.52 13.22 0.33
N VAL A 165 4.63 12.94 -0.35
CA VAL A 165 5.30 11.63 -0.44
C VAL A 165 4.76 10.70 0.64
N LEU A 166 4.26 9.52 0.26
CA LEU A 166 3.86 8.46 1.18
C LEU A 166 4.85 8.41 2.36
N ASP A 167 4.50 9.04 3.49
CA ASP A 167 5.44 9.19 4.61
C ASP A 167 5.73 7.80 5.21
N ASP A 168 4.81 6.86 5.03
CA ASP A 168 4.94 5.46 5.41
C ASP A 168 4.98 4.57 4.15
N VAL A 169 6.18 4.39 3.59
CA VAL A 169 6.47 3.38 2.55
C VAL A 169 5.99 1.99 2.97
N ASP A 170 5.90 1.75 4.28
CA ASP A 170 5.43 0.50 4.89
C ASP A 170 3.92 0.24 4.70
N LEU A 171 3.12 1.27 4.34
CA LEU A 171 1.70 1.11 4.00
C LEU A 171 1.48 0.70 2.54
N LEU A 172 2.54 0.68 1.73
CA LEU A 172 2.44 0.25 0.34
C LEU A 172 2.21 -1.26 0.25
N TYR A 173 1.47 -1.64 -0.79
CA TYR A 173 1.30 -3.03 -1.14
C TYR A 173 2.66 -3.70 -1.35
N THR A 174 2.94 -4.74 -0.56
CA THR A 174 4.24 -5.43 -0.55
C THR A 174 4.44 -6.32 -1.78
N GLY A 175 3.36 -6.70 -2.47
CA GLY A 175 3.41 -7.66 -3.57
C GLY A 175 3.52 -9.12 -3.14
N VAL A 176 3.61 -9.39 -1.83
CA VAL A 176 3.90 -10.72 -1.28
C VAL A 176 2.88 -11.09 -0.21
N ASN A 177 2.28 -12.27 -0.33
CA ASN A 177 1.33 -12.82 0.64
C ASN A 177 1.70 -14.23 1.07
N ARG A 178 1.45 -14.52 2.35
CA ARG A 178 1.56 -15.87 2.92
C ARG A 178 0.32 -16.67 2.56
N LEU A 179 0.52 -17.93 2.16
CA LEU A 179 -0.56 -18.88 1.97
C LEU A 179 -1.07 -19.40 3.33
N PRO A 180 -2.36 -19.75 3.44
CA PRO A 180 -2.89 -20.46 4.59
C PRO A 180 -2.19 -21.81 4.81
N ASP A 181 -2.08 -22.25 6.07
CA ASP A 181 -1.39 -23.51 6.42
C ASP A 181 -2.11 -24.75 5.84
N ASP A 182 -3.43 -24.65 5.67
CA ASP A 182 -4.30 -25.67 5.09
C ASP A 182 -4.43 -25.55 3.56
N PHE A 183 -3.62 -24.69 2.91
CA PHE A 183 -3.69 -24.43 1.46
C PHE A 183 -3.73 -25.73 0.63
N TRP A 184 -2.80 -26.65 0.90
CA TRP A 184 -2.74 -27.92 0.17
C TRP A 184 -3.93 -28.84 0.49
N GLU A 185 -4.42 -28.85 1.73
CA GLU A 185 -5.57 -29.67 2.12
C GLU A 185 -6.84 -29.20 1.40
N CYS A 186 -7.04 -27.88 1.35
CA CYS A 186 -8.19 -27.24 0.71
C CYS A 186 -8.17 -27.37 -0.82
N HIS A 187 -7.00 -27.34 -1.45
CA HIS A 187 -6.88 -27.28 -2.92
C HIS A 187 -6.46 -28.59 -3.59
N SER A 188 -5.95 -29.59 -2.85
CA SER A 188 -5.42 -30.86 -3.40
C SER A 188 -6.39 -31.62 -4.31
N GLN A 189 -7.70 -31.54 -4.07
CA GLN A 189 -8.70 -32.26 -4.88
C GLN A 189 -9.00 -31.59 -6.22
N ASN A 190 -8.65 -30.31 -6.38
CA ASN A 190 -9.00 -29.47 -7.53
C ASN A 190 -7.78 -28.73 -8.11
N LEU A 191 -6.60 -29.34 -7.98
CA LEU A 191 -5.32 -28.81 -8.43
C LEU A 191 -4.87 -29.53 -9.71
N ASP A 192 -4.83 -28.78 -10.81
CA ASP A 192 -4.19 -29.23 -12.04
C ASP A 192 -2.73 -28.75 -12.05
N SER A 193 -1.76 -29.65 -12.22
CA SER A 193 -0.34 -29.29 -12.35
C SER A 193 0.20 -29.70 -13.71
N TRP A 194 0.95 -28.82 -14.37
CA TRP A 194 1.67 -29.14 -15.60
C TRP A 194 3.04 -28.47 -15.64
N GLN A 195 3.88 -28.94 -16.56
CA GLN A 195 5.17 -28.32 -16.86
C GLN A 195 5.13 -27.75 -18.26
N ASP A 196 5.63 -26.53 -18.41
CA ASP A 196 5.90 -25.93 -19.71
C ASP A 196 7.35 -25.43 -19.74
N GLY A 197 8.17 -26.09 -20.55
CA GLY A 197 9.62 -25.91 -20.56
C GLY A 197 10.26 -26.25 -19.21
N LYS A 198 10.86 -25.23 -18.56
CA LYS A 198 11.47 -25.35 -17.22
C LYS A 198 10.52 -24.95 -16.09
N ASN A 199 9.37 -24.37 -16.43
CA ASN A 199 8.45 -23.79 -15.46
C ASN A 199 7.41 -24.83 -15.06
N THR A 200 7.08 -24.86 -13.77
CA THR A 200 6.00 -25.70 -13.23
C THR A 200 4.83 -24.80 -12.89
N TYR A 201 3.65 -25.16 -13.38
CA TYR A 201 2.44 -24.40 -13.18
C TYR A 201 1.41 -25.21 -12.39
N TYR A 202 0.61 -24.49 -11.62
CA TYR A 202 -0.48 -25.01 -10.82
C TYR A 202 -1.72 -24.19 -11.13
N LYS A 203 -2.82 -24.84 -11.52
CA LYS A 203 -4.12 -24.22 -11.69
C LYS A 203 -5.05 -24.73 -10.61
N ILE A 204 -5.59 -23.81 -9.84
CA ILE A 204 -6.54 -24.06 -8.78
C ILE A 204 -7.91 -23.50 -9.16
N ASN A 205 -8.96 -24.19 -8.73
CA ASN A 205 -10.30 -23.62 -8.75
C ASN A 205 -10.48 -22.71 -7.52
N GLY A 206 -10.91 -21.48 -7.76
CA GLY A 206 -11.05 -20.42 -6.77
C GLY A 206 -9.78 -19.57 -6.60
N THR A 207 -9.70 -18.90 -5.46
CA THR A 207 -8.57 -18.07 -5.05
C THR A 207 -7.68 -18.83 -4.07
N PRO A 208 -6.33 -18.73 -4.20
CA PRO A 208 -5.39 -19.37 -3.27
C PRO A 208 -5.40 -18.72 -1.89
N LEU A 209 -5.95 -17.50 -1.80
CA LEU A 209 -6.09 -16.71 -0.59
C LEU A 209 -7.58 -16.56 -0.26
N GLU A 210 -7.89 -16.20 0.99
CA GLU A 210 -9.24 -15.79 1.40
C GLU A 210 -9.73 -14.54 0.64
N GLU A 211 -8.81 -13.83 -0.03
CA GLU A 211 -9.09 -12.63 -0.80
C GLU A 211 -8.70 -12.76 -2.28
N ASP A 212 -9.12 -11.79 -3.09
CA ASP A 212 -8.80 -11.75 -4.51
C ASP A 212 -7.29 -11.68 -4.75
N CYS A 213 -6.82 -12.48 -5.69
CA CYS A 213 -5.46 -12.45 -6.19
C CYS A 213 -5.29 -11.49 -7.36
N TYR A 214 -4.06 -11.03 -7.55
CA TYR A 214 -3.67 -10.18 -8.67
C TYR A 214 -2.58 -10.84 -9.49
N PRO A 215 -2.52 -10.59 -10.81
CA PRO A 215 -1.38 -10.96 -11.63
C PRO A 215 -0.06 -10.48 -11.01
N TYR A 216 0.95 -11.33 -11.07
CA TYR A 216 2.28 -11.15 -10.51
C TYR A 216 2.37 -11.03 -8.99
N GLN A 217 1.30 -11.34 -8.25
CA GLN A 217 1.36 -11.47 -6.79
C GLN A 217 2.22 -12.67 -6.39
N CYS A 218 3.16 -12.46 -5.48
CA CYS A 218 4.02 -13.49 -4.95
C CYS A 218 3.37 -14.18 -3.75
N LEU A 219 3.40 -15.50 -3.75
CA LEU A 219 2.80 -16.35 -2.73
C LEU A 219 3.87 -17.26 -2.14
N TYR A 220 3.84 -17.46 -0.82
CA TYR A 220 4.74 -18.40 -0.15
C TYR A 220 4.05 -19.22 0.93
N SER A 221 4.53 -20.44 1.14
CA SER A 221 4.17 -21.28 2.30
C SER A 221 5.30 -21.27 3.33
N GLU A 222 4.94 -21.33 4.61
CA GLU A 222 5.91 -21.58 5.71
C GLU A 222 5.87 -23.02 6.23
N THR A 223 4.85 -23.79 5.84
CA THR A 223 4.64 -25.16 6.29
C THR A 223 5.16 -26.16 5.26
N GLY A 224 6.15 -26.95 5.67
CA GLY A 224 6.44 -28.30 5.14
C GLY A 224 7.22 -28.39 3.83
N ASP A 225 7.03 -27.45 2.91
CA ASP A 225 7.78 -27.34 1.65
C ASP A 225 8.05 -25.84 1.40
N ASP A 226 9.27 -25.49 0.99
CA ASP A 226 9.67 -24.13 0.56
C ASP A 226 8.94 -23.73 -0.74
N PHE A 227 7.61 -23.69 -0.68
CA PHE A 227 6.76 -23.37 -1.81
C PHE A 227 6.70 -21.87 -1.98
N GLU A 228 7.27 -21.40 -3.09
CA GLU A 228 7.20 -20.03 -3.53
C GLU A 228 6.67 -20.00 -4.95
N ALA A 229 5.64 -19.21 -5.20
CA ALA A 229 4.97 -19.13 -6.48
C ALA A 229 4.58 -17.68 -6.81
N MET A 230 4.30 -17.44 -8.08
CA MET A 230 3.77 -16.18 -8.60
C MET A 230 2.44 -16.44 -9.29
N VAL A 231 1.45 -15.58 -9.04
CA VAL A 231 0.19 -15.60 -9.79
C VAL A 231 0.47 -15.16 -11.22
N THR A 232 0.14 -15.98 -12.20
CA THR A 232 0.29 -15.63 -13.62
C THR A 232 -1.01 -15.20 -14.27
N ASP A 233 -2.13 -15.79 -13.85
CA ASP A 233 -3.44 -15.48 -14.40
C ASP A 233 -4.53 -15.62 -13.35
N VAL A 234 -5.53 -14.74 -13.42
CA VAL A 234 -6.67 -14.68 -12.49
C VAL A 234 -7.97 -14.61 -13.31
N GLU A 235 -8.71 -15.71 -13.33
CA GLU A 235 -10.06 -15.83 -13.89
C GLU A 235 -11.10 -15.74 -12.74
N GLU A 236 -12.39 -15.57 -13.05
CA GLU A 236 -13.45 -15.43 -12.01
C GLU A 236 -13.48 -16.58 -10.99
N ASP A 237 -13.24 -17.81 -11.45
CA ASP A 237 -13.32 -19.03 -10.62
C ASP A 237 -12.01 -19.84 -10.63
N LYS A 238 -10.91 -19.32 -11.20
CA LYS A 238 -9.65 -20.06 -11.33
C LYS A 238 -8.45 -19.15 -11.23
N THR A 239 -7.43 -19.61 -10.53
CA THR A 239 -6.15 -18.92 -10.42
C THR A 239 -5.04 -19.82 -10.93
N THR A 240 -4.17 -19.28 -11.78
CA THR A 240 -2.97 -19.98 -12.26
C THR A 240 -1.75 -19.42 -11.56
N LEU A 241 -0.93 -20.32 -11.02
CA LEU A 241 0.31 -20.05 -10.33
C LEU A 241 1.47 -20.65 -11.12
N SER A 242 2.59 -19.95 -11.18
CA SER A 242 3.88 -20.47 -11.64
C SER A 242 4.81 -20.62 -10.44
N LEU A 243 5.47 -21.77 -10.32
CA LEU A 243 6.48 -21.99 -9.29
C LEU A 243 7.67 -21.06 -9.53
N ALA A 244 8.08 -20.33 -8.49
CA ALA A 244 9.21 -19.42 -8.56
C ALA A 244 10.51 -20.21 -8.75
N THR A 245 11.37 -19.73 -9.65
CA THR A 245 12.73 -20.24 -9.80
C THR A 245 13.53 -19.92 -8.54
N ASN A 246 14.25 -20.91 -8.01
CA ASN A 246 15.10 -20.70 -6.84
C ASN A 246 16.45 -20.08 -7.24
N TYR A 247 16.56 -18.75 -7.12
CA TYR A 247 17.78 -17.96 -7.32
C TYR A 247 18.70 -17.92 -6.10
N ARG A 248 18.32 -18.54 -4.98
CA ARG A 248 19.19 -18.67 -3.80
C ARG A 248 20.24 -19.76 -3.98
N ASP A 249 19.96 -20.72 -4.85
CA ASP A 249 20.88 -21.82 -5.14
C ASP A 249 21.95 -21.41 -6.17
N GLY A 250 23.13 -22.01 -6.02
CA GLY A 250 24.30 -21.78 -6.88
C GLY A 250 24.07 -21.98 -8.38
N HIS A 251 23.08 -22.80 -8.75
CA HIS A 251 22.84 -23.24 -10.13
C HIS A 251 22.10 -22.21 -10.98
N ASN A 252 21.33 -21.32 -10.36
CA ASN A 252 20.46 -20.38 -11.07
C ASN A 252 20.95 -18.93 -10.89
N SER A 253 22.24 -18.68 -10.64
CA SER A 253 22.72 -17.29 -10.50
C SER A 253 22.32 -16.40 -11.68
N VAL A 254 21.95 -15.16 -11.40
CA VAL A 254 21.72 -14.12 -12.42
C VAL A 254 22.98 -13.27 -12.47
N TRP A 255 23.74 -13.35 -13.57
CA TRP A 255 25.02 -12.65 -13.73
C TRP A 255 25.96 -12.81 -12.52
N GLY A 256 26.07 -14.05 -12.01
CA GLY A 256 26.88 -14.39 -10.83
C GLY A 256 26.30 -13.95 -9.47
N ILE A 257 25.11 -13.36 -9.43
CA ILE A 257 24.42 -12.95 -8.20
C ILE A 257 23.37 -13.98 -7.79
N HIS A 258 23.32 -14.25 -6.48
CA HIS A 258 22.31 -15.10 -5.84
C HIS A 258 21.40 -14.27 -4.95
N ALA A 259 20.13 -14.66 -4.91
CA ALA A 259 19.21 -14.14 -3.90
C ALA A 259 19.66 -14.57 -2.49
N ARG A 260 19.56 -13.67 -1.51
CA ARG A 260 19.89 -13.97 -0.10
C ARG A 260 18.69 -14.34 0.75
N ASN A 261 17.50 -13.96 0.31
CA ASN A 261 16.24 -14.22 0.99
C ASN A 261 15.12 -14.36 -0.05
N ARG A 262 13.92 -14.66 0.41
CA ARG A 262 12.72 -14.83 -0.42
C ARG A 262 12.36 -13.56 -1.19
N GLU A 263 12.48 -12.40 -0.57
CA GLU A 263 12.11 -11.12 -1.19
C GLU A 263 13.02 -10.82 -2.39
N GLN A 264 14.32 -11.09 -2.27
CA GLN A 264 15.25 -11.01 -3.41
C GLN A 264 15.01 -12.11 -4.45
N ASN A 265 14.57 -13.31 -4.02
CA ASN A 265 14.21 -14.39 -4.93
C ASN A 265 13.04 -13.99 -5.83
N PHE A 266 11.97 -13.44 -5.24
CA PHE A 266 10.84 -12.92 -5.99
C PHE A 266 11.22 -11.74 -6.88
N ALA A 267 12.05 -10.81 -6.39
CA ALA A 267 12.54 -9.70 -7.20
C ALA A 267 13.27 -10.18 -8.46
N LEU A 268 14.14 -11.18 -8.35
CA LEU A 268 14.82 -11.77 -9.51
C LEU A 268 13.85 -12.51 -10.43
N ASN A 269 12.88 -13.26 -9.91
CA ASN A 269 11.86 -13.90 -10.74
C ASN A 269 11.07 -12.86 -11.57
N MET A 270 10.62 -11.77 -10.95
CA MET A 270 9.90 -10.70 -11.65
C MET A 270 10.77 -10.01 -12.69
N MET A 271 12.03 -9.71 -12.37
CA MET A 271 12.92 -8.99 -13.29
C MET A 271 13.43 -9.87 -14.44
N MET A 272 13.51 -11.18 -14.25
CA MET A 272 13.95 -12.13 -15.29
C MET A 272 12.81 -12.63 -16.18
N ASP A 273 11.57 -12.26 -15.87
CA ASP A 273 10.40 -12.57 -16.68
C ASP A 273 10.18 -11.46 -17.74
N PRO A 274 10.38 -11.75 -19.04
CA PRO A 274 10.22 -10.75 -20.10
C PRO A 274 8.77 -10.31 -20.35
N GLU A 275 7.77 -11.01 -19.79
CA GLU A 275 6.36 -10.61 -19.86
C GLU A 275 6.01 -9.52 -18.83
N VAL A 276 6.93 -9.20 -17.90
CA VAL A 276 6.76 -8.15 -16.89
C VAL A 276 7.40 -6.85 -17.37
N ASP A 277 6.58 -5.93 -17.89
CA ASP A 277 7.05 -4.65 -18.43
C ASP A 277 7.64 -3.69 -17.37
N LEU A 278 7.15 -3.76 -16.13
CA LEU A 278 7.52 -2.84 -15.06
C LEU A 278 7.58 -3.53 -13.70
N VAL A 279 8.76 -3.48 -13.08
CA VAL A 279 8.99 -3.96 -11.71
C VAL A 279 9.30 -2.77 -10.81
N THR A 280 8.55 -2.63 -9.72
CA THR A 280 8.82 -1.64 -8.67
C THR A 280 9.39 -2.36 -7.45
N LEU A 281 10.61 -1.98 -7.04
CA LEU A 281 11.27 -2.56 -5.88
C LEU A 281 11.32 -1.57 -4.72
N LEU A 282 10.69 -1.95 -3.61
CA LEU A 282 10.74 -1.23 -2.34
C LEU A 282 11.59 -2.00 -1.34
N GLY A 283 12.22 -1.28 -0.41
CA GLY A 283 12.98 -1.89 0.67
C GLY A 283 14.05 -0.96 1.22
N VAL A 284 14.59 -1.33 2.38
CA VAL A 284 15.59 -0.54 3.13
C VAL A 284 16.84 -0.25 2.28
N ALA A 285 17.53 0.85 2.58
CA ALA A 285 18.82 1.14 1.96
C ALA A 285 19.81 -0.02 2.17
N GLY A 286 20.57 -0.38 1.13
CA GLY A 286 21.55 -1.47 1.20
C GLY A 286 21.01 -2.89 0.96
N THR A 287 19.71 -3.07 0.70
CA THR A 287 19.13 -4.41 0.42
C THR A 287 19.41 -4.97 -0.99
N GLY A 288 20.27 -4.31 -1.77
CA GLY A 288 20.72 -4.81 -3.08
C GLY A 288 19.79 -4.52 -4.26
N LYS A 289 18.76 -3.68 -4.12
CA LYS A 289 17.79 -3.36 -5.20
C LYS A 289 18.48 -3.01 -6.54
N THR A 290 19.41 -2.05 -6.51
CA THR A 290 20.15 -1.62 -7.70
C THR A 290 21.07 -2.71 -8.24
N LEU A 291 21.74 -3.46 -7.36
CA LEU A 291 22.62 -4.57 -7.75
C LEU A 291 21.83 -5.66 -8.49
N LEU A 292 20.68 -6.09 -7.95
CA LEU A 292 19.83 -7.11 -8.56
C LEU A 292 19.28 -6.65 -9.92
N ALA A 293 18.84 -5.39 -10.02
CA ALA A 293 18.35 -4.83 -11.27
C ALA A 293 19.44 -4.77 -12.36
N LEU A 294 20.68 -4.42 -11.98
CA LEU A 294 21.81 -4.44 -12.91
C LEU A 294 22.19 -5.85 -13.33
N ALA A 295 22.24 -6.80 -12.39
CA ALA A 295 22.51 -8.20 -12.69
C ALA A 295 21.48 -8.76 -13.69
N ALA A 296 20.18 -8.55 -13.43
CA ALA A 296 19.10 -8.97 -14.32
C ALA A 296 19.17 -8.30 -15.69
N GLY A 297 19.49 -7.01 -15.75
CA GLY A 297 19.67 -6.28 -17.01
C GLY A 297 20.85 -6.81 -17.82
N LEU A 298 22.00 -7.04 -17.18
CA LEU A 298 23.20 -7.58 -17.82
C LEU A 298 22.98 -9.01 -18.32
N GLU A 299 22.36 -9.87 -17.51
CA GLU A 299 22.00 -11.24 -17.91
C GLU A 299 21.13 -11.23 -19.18
N GLN A 300 20.09 -10.40 -19.20
CA GLN A 300 19.15 -10.37 -20.32
C GLN A 300 19.71 -9.72 -21.59
N VAL A 301 20.64 -8.76 -21.47
CA VAL A 301 21.26 -8.09 -22.63
C VAL A 301 22.49 -8.85 -23.15
N MET A 302 23.38 -9.29 -22.25
CA MET A 302 24.68 -9.83 -22.64
C MET A 302 24.65 -11.35 -22.84
N GLU A 303 24.05 -12.10 -21.91
CA GLU A 303 24.01 -13.55 -21.95
C GLU A 303 22.84 -14.05 -22.81
N LEU A 304 21.61 -13.67 -22.44
CA LEU A 304 20.39 -14.14 -23.12
C LEU A 304 20.11 -13.40 -24.43
N LYS A 305 20.66 -12.19 -24.61
CA LYS A 305 20.49 -11.33 -25.79
C LYS A 305 19.02 -11.06 -26.15
N LEU A 306 18.16 -10.96 -25.13
CA LEU A 306 16.74 -10.64 -25.28
C LEU A 306 16.54 -9.15 -25.57
N PHE A 307 17.38 -8.30 -24.97
CA PHE A 307 17.35 -6.86 -25.15
C PHE A 307 18.64 -6.34 -25.78
N ARG A 308 18.56 -5.17 -26.42
CA ARG A 308 19.68 -4.56 -27.16
C ARG A 308 20.60 -3.73 -26.27
N GLU A 309 20.04 -3.00 -25.31
CA GLU A 309 20.77 -2.03 -24.50
C GLU A 309 20.13 -1.85 -23.12
N ILE A 310 20.95 -1.45 -22.14
CA ILE A 310 20.50 -1.09 -20.79
C ILE A 310 20.53 0.43 -20.68
N ILE A 311 19.40 1.04 -20.32
CA ILE A 311 19.31 2.47 -20.05
C ILE A 311 19.12 2.67 -18.55
N ILE A 312 20.00 3.47 -17.95
CA ILE A 312 19.97 3.77 -16.52
C ILE A 312 19.67 5.25 -16.35
N THR A 313 18.56 5.56 -15.68
CA THR A 313 18.17 6.93 -15.37
C THR A 313 18.25 7.15 -13.88
N ARG A 314 18.92 8.23 -13.47
CA ARG A 314 19.02 8.66 -12.08
C ARG A 314 18.61 10.12 -11.98
N VAL A 315 17.74 10.44 -11.03
CA VAL A 315 17.38 11.83 -10.74
C VAL A 315 18.58 12.52 -10.10
N THR A 316 19.01 13.63 -10.69
CA THR A 316 20.02 14.51 -10.11
C THR A 316 19.35 15.37 -9.04
N ILE A 317 19.49 14.98 -7.77
CA ILE A 317 18.97 15.78 -6.63
C ILE A 317 20.12 16.66 -6.14
N PRO A 318 20.23 17.94 -6.50
CA PRO A 318 21.40 18.74 -6.13
C PRO A 318 21.59 18.78 -4.60
N VAL A 319 22.71 18.25 -4.12
CA VAL A 319 23.16 18.41 -2.73
C VAL A 319 24.07 19.64 -2.70
N GLY A 320 23.48 20.84 -2.69
CA GLY A 320 24.21 22.12 -2.66
C GLY A 320 23.96 23.03 -3.87
N GLU A 321 24.90 23.93 -4.16
CA GLU A 321 24.81 24.87 -5.30
C GLU A 321 24.73 24.11 -6.64
N ASP A 322 23.92 24.61 -7.57
CA ASP A 322 23.62 24.02 -8.88
C ASP A 322 24.86 23.46 -9.61
N ILE A 323 24.69 22.36 -10.36
CA ILE A 323 25.72 21.66 -11.17
C ILE A 323 26.57 22.62 -12.03
N GLY A 324 26.03 23.79 -12.35
CA GLY A 324 26.73 24.88 -13.03
C GLY A 324 27.98 25.42 -12.32
N PHE A 325 28.13 25.25 -11.00
CA PHE A 325 29.20 25.91 -10.23
C PHE A 325 30.47 25.06 -10.01
N LEU A 326 30.40 23.73 -10.21
CA LEU A 326 31.59 22.88 -10.11
C LEU A 326 32.53 23.10 -11.32
N PRO A 327 33.85 23.26 -11.13
CA PRO A 327 34.81 23.27 -12.24
C PRO A 327 35.00 21.86 -12.78
N GLY A 328 35.08 21.71 -14.11
CA GLY A 328 35.28 20.41 -14.76
C GLY A 328 34.36 20.18 -15.97
N THR A 329 34.56 19.06 -16.66
CA THR A 329 33.67 18.59 -17.74
C THR A 329 32.32 18.11 -17.19
N GLU A 330 31.32 17.97 -18.06
CA GLU A 330 30.02 17.40 -17.67
C GLU A 330 30.17 16.00 -17.04
N GLU A 331 31.07 15.18 -17.60
CA GLU A 331 31.36 13.82 -17.12
C GLU A 331 31.97 13.83 -15.71
N GLU A 332 32.94 14.72 -15.45
CA GLU A 332 33.55 14.91 -14.11
C GLU A 332 32.51 15.38 -13.08
N LYS A 333 31.54 16.19 -13.48
CA LYS A 333 30.45 16.66 -12.62
C LYS A 333 29.45 15.55 -12.28
N MET A 334 29.25 14.60 -13.20
CA MET A 334 28.33 13.47 -13.03
C MET A 334 28.96 12.28 -12.30
N GLN A 335 30.29 12.19 -12.26
CA GLN A 335 31.03 11.08 -11.64
C GLN A 335 30.59 10.75 -10.20
N PRO A 336 30.39 11.72 -9.27
CA PRO A 336 29.95 11.41 -7.91
C PRO A 336 28.56 10.75 -7.86
N TRP A 337 27.69 11.08 -8.83
CA TRP A 337 26.34 10.54 -8.96
C TRP A 337 26.33 9.14 -9.55
N MET A 338 27.40 8.73 -10.23
CA MET A 338 27.53 7.41 -10.84
C MET A 338 28.35 6.44 -9.99
N GLY A 339 29.06 6.90 -8.95
CA GLY A 339 29.91 6.05 -8.10
C GLY A 339 29.24 4.75 -7.63
N ALA A 340 28.10 4.84 -6.95
CA ALA A 340 27.38 3.65 -6.47
C ALA A 340 26.92 2.71 -7.61
N LEU A 341 26.75 3.22 -8.82
CA LEU A 341 26.42 2.40 -9.99
C LEU A 341 27.67 1.68 -10.50
N LEU A 342 28.77 2.41 -10.65
CA LEU A 342 30.06 1.88 -11.07
C LEU A 342 30.58 0.83 -10.08
N ASP A 343 30.44 1.06 -8.78
CA ASP A 343 30.81 0.09 -7.74
C ASP A 343 30.05 -1.24 -7.90
N ASN A 344 28.75 -1.17 -8.22
CA ASN A 344 27.97 -2.38 -8.50
C ASN A 344 28.42 -3.07 -9.80
N LEU A 345 28.76 -2.30 -10.84
CA LEU A 345 29.29 -2.86 -12.08
C LEU A 345 30.64 -3.54 -11.85
N GLU A 346 31.54 -2.97 -11.05
CA GLU A 346 32.81 -3.61 -10.67
C GLU A 346 32.63 -4.94 -9.93
N VAL A 347 31.54 -5.09 -9.17
CA VAL A 347 31.19 -6.38 -8.54
C VAL A 347 30.68 -7.40 -9.56
N LEU A 348 30.08 -6.93 -10.65
CA LEU A 348 29.44 -7.74 -11.70
C LEU A 348 30.36 -8.05 -12.88
N THR A 349 31.51 -7.38 -13.03
CA THR A 349 32.49 -7.55 -14.11
C THR A 349 33.82 -8.05 -13.57
#